data_AF-A0A0M3J316-F1
#
_entry.id   AF-A0A0M3J316-F1
#
_cell.length_a   1.000
_cell.length_b   1.000
_cell.length_c   1.000
_cell.angle_alpha   90.00
_cell.angle_beta   90.00
_cell.angle_gamma   90.00
#
_symmetry.space_group_name_H-M   'P 1'
#
loop_
_entity.id
_entity.type
_entity.pdbx_description
1 polymer ?
#
loop_
_entity_poly.entity_id
_entity_poly.type
_entity_poly.pdbx_seq_one_letter_code
_entity_poly.pdbx_strand_id
1 'polypeptide(L)'
;MLLVFIILTWIPQVTRSASCGTSSIPFWFEILPSGQPRLGCAIPSCYSNEFDGNIDKLDSLFEGRDGFIREDDLKMQRNIFVESPHPLAKCDTQFRRGACPNAEISWIGGFRLTTNGSLETQCCEYEGRRLAKKIGKMTLNNNEAYSGGAVFSDGRQVAFDLITDLRQLVSRDGS
;
A
#
# COMPACT_ATOMS: atom_id res chain seq x y z
N MET A 1 -3.19 30.92 -36.84
CA MET A 1 -3.31 31.26 -35.40
C MET A 1 -4.42 30.50 -34.66
N LEU A 2 -5.32 29.75 -35.32
CA LEU A 2 -6.34 28.94 -34.64
C LEU A 2 -5.82 27.53 -34.21
N LEU A 3 -4.82 26.99 -34.91
CA LEU A 3 -4.27 25.65 -34.66
C LEU A 3 -3.39 25.55 -33.40
N VAL A 4 -2.89 26.67 -32.88
CA VAL A 4 -2.01 26.68 -31.69
C VAL A 4 -2.82 26.57 -30.38
N PHE A 5 -4.10 26.94 -30.39
CA PHE A 5 -4.96 26.87 -29.19
C PHE A 5 -5.49 25.47 -28.89
N ILE A 6 -5.52 24.55 -29.86
CA ILE A 6 -6.07 23.20 -29.67
C ILE A 6 -5.08 22.27 -28.93
N ILE A 7 -3.79 22.60 -28.91
CA ILE A 7 -2.73 21.75 -28.31
C ILE A 7 -2.63 21.92 -26.77
N LEU A 8 -3.31 22.92 -26.19
CA LEU A 8 -3.18 23.28 -24.76
C LEU A 8 -4.15 22.56 -23.79
N THR A 9 -4.93 21.56 -24.22
CA THR A 9 -5.98 20.96 -23.36
C THR A 9 -5.94 19.44 -23.25
N TRP A 10 -4.74 18.84 -23.24
CA TRP A 10 -4.55 17.47 -22.74
C TRP A 10 -3.61 17.51 -21.54
N ILE A 11 -4.06 18.10 -20.43
CA ILE A 11 -3.43 17.82 -19.14
C ILE A 11 -3.99 16.45 -18.73
N PRO A 12 -3.18 15.37 -18.77
CA PRO A 12 -3.63 14.07 -18.30
C PRO A 12 -4.09 14.25 -16.85
N GLN A 13 -5.34 13.86 -16.59
CA GLN A 13 -5.86 13.84 -15.23
C GLN A 13 -5.01 12.80 -14.48
N VAL A 14 -4.12 13.29 -13.61
CA VAL A 14 -3.18 12.43 -12.89
C VAL A 14 -3.97 11.59 -11.90
N THR A 15 -4.31 10.37 -12.29
CA THR A 15 -4.75 9.34 -11.36
C THR A 15 -3.56 8.95 -10.49
N ARG A 16 -3.74 9.05 -9.19
CA ARG A 16 -2.67 8.78 -8.22
C ARG A 16 -2.93 7.42 -7.60
N SER A 17 -1.98 6.51 -7.70
CA SER A 17 -2.11 5.18 -7.13
C SER A 17 -0.78 4.69 -6.57
N ALA A 18 -0.87 3.91 -5.51
CA ALA A 18 0.25 3.21 -4.92
C ALA A 18 -0.16 1.79 -4.54
N SER A 19 0.74 0.83 -4.74
CA SER A 19 0.53 -0.57 -4.42
C SER A 19 1.81 -1.18 -3.89
N CYS A 20 1.69 -2.01 -2.85
CA CYS A 20 2.78 -2.84 -2.35
C CYS A 20 2.98 -4.13 -3.19
N GLY A 21 2.14 -4.37 -4.18
CA GLY A 21 2.20 -5.57 -5.02
C GLY A 21 2.08 -6.86 -4.22
N THR A 22 2.59 -7.95 -4.79
CA THR A 22 2.43 -9.32 -4.25
C THR A 22 3.50 -9.74 -3.26
N SER A 23 4.61 -9.00 -3.20
CA SER A 23 5.82 -9.36 -2.45
C SER A 23 6.16 -8.39 -1.32
N SER A 24 5.36 -7.33 -1.13
CA SER A 24 5.48 -6.44 0.04
C SER A 24 4.10 -6.14 0.63
N ILE A 25 4.08 -5.52 1.81
CA ILE A 25 2.86 -5.20 2.55
C ILE A 25 2.86 -3.72 2.95
N PRO A 26 1.69 -3.07 3.10
CA PRO A 26 1.65 -1.74 3.70
C PRO A 26 2.07 -1.77 5.16
N PHE A 27 3.06 -0.95 5.51
CA PHE A 27 3.44 -0.70 6.91
C PHE A 27 3.24 0.77 7.29
N TRP A 28 3.15 1.68 6.33
CA TRP A 28 3.01 3.10 6.59
C TRP A 28 1.91 3.69 5.72
N PHE A 29 1.14 4.61 6.27
CA PHE A 29 0.17 5.37 5.51
C PHE A 29 0.07 6.79 6.06
N GLU A 30 0.40 7.78 5.24
CA GLU A 30 0.42 9.20 5.64
C GLU A 30 -0.47 10.04 4.75
N ILE A 31 -0.98 11.14 5.31
CA ILE A 31 -1.60 12.22 4.57
C ILE A 31 -0.62 13.40 4.56
N LEU A 32 -0.07 13.73 3.39
CA LEU A 32 0.83 14.88 3.24
C LEU A 32 0.11 16.19 3.58
N PRO A 33 0.84 17.29 3.88
CA PRO A 33 0.24 18.61 4.12
C PRO A 33 -0.69 19.09 3.00
N SER A 34 -0.46 18.63 1.76
CA SER A 34 -1.31 18.89 0.59
C SER A 34 -2.65 18.13 0.61
N GLY A 35 -2.93 17.32 1.63
CA GLY A 35 -4.08 16.41 1.70
C GLY A 35 -3.89 15.12 0.91
N GLN A 36 -2.68 14.89 0.40
CA GLN A 36 -2.41 13.80 -0.50
C GLN A 36 -1.96 12.53 0.26
N PRO A 37 -2.60 11.37 0.06
CA PRO A 37 -2.17 10.13 0.67
C PRO A 37 -0.87 9.61 0.05
N ARG A 38 -0.06 8.95 0.89
CA ARG A 38 1.15 8.22 0.51
C ARG A 38 1.27 6.93 1.31
N LEU A 39 1.61 5.86 0.62
CA LEU A 39 1.74 4.50 1.17
C LEU A 39 3.23 4.16 1.35
N GLY A 40 3.60 3.52 2.46
CA GLY A 40 4.91 2.89 2.59
C GLY A 40 4.76 1.38 2.71
N CYS A 41 5.62 0.64 2.03
CA CYS A 41 5.62 -0.82 2.02
C CYS A 41 6.87 -1.41 2.68
N ALA A 42 6.70 -2.56 3.32
CA ALA A 42 7.74 -3.32 3.98
C ALA A 42 7.78 -4.74 3.44
N ILE A 43 8.93 -5.40 3.61
CA ILE A 43 9.15 -6.79 3.19
C ILE A 43 9.49 -7.61 4.45
N PRO A 44 8.46 -8.14 5.14
CA PRO A 44 8.65 -8.97 6.32
C PRO A 44 9.47 -10.22 6.01
N SER A 45 10.35 -10.63 6.92
CA SER A 45 11.12 -11.87 6.74
C SER A 45 10.26 -13.14 6.70
N CYS A 46 9.03 -13.06 7.22
CA CYS A 46 8.05 -14.15 7.23
C CYS A 46 7.03 -14.07 6.09
N TYR A 47 7.25 -13.21 5.09
CA TYR A 47 6.33 -12.95 4.00
C TYR A 47 7.08 -12.82 2.67
N SER A 48 6.72 -13.69 1.71
CA SER A 48 7.28 -13.77 0.36
C SER A 48 8.77 -14.13 0.29
N ASN A 49 9.10 -15.06 -0.61
CA ASN A 49 10.47 -15.53 -0.87
C ASN A 49 10.96 -15.26 -2.30
N GLU A 50 10.16 -14.65 -3.17
CA GLU A 50 10.55 -14.40 -4.57
C GLU A 50 10.85 -12.92 -4.79
N PHE A 51 11.83 -12.40 -4.05
CA PHE A 51 12.52 -11.20 -4.49
C PHE A 51 13.84 -11.61 -5.12
N ASP A 52 13.93 -11.53 -6.44
CA ASP A 52 15.14 -11.84 -7.24
C ASP A 52 16.27 -10.79 -7.04
N GLY A 53 16.32 -10.13 -5.88
CA GLY A 53 17.26 -9.04 -5.58
C GLY A 53 17.11 -7.79 -6.47
N ASN A 54 16.19 -7.78 -7.43
CA ASN A 54 16.01 -6.67 -8.37
C ASN A 54 15.09 -5.58 -7.79
N ILE A 55 15.71 -4.67 -7.03
CA ILE A 55 15.07 -3.49 -6.41
C ILE A 55 14.36 -2.61 -7.43
N ASP A 56 14.82 -2.56 -8.69
CA ASP A 56 14.21 -1.74 -9.75
C ASP A 56 12.78 -2.20 -10.10
N LYS A 57 12.47 -3.49 -9.91
CA LYS A 57 11.11 -4.04 -10.08
C LYS A 57 10.17 -3.63 -8.95
N LEU A 58 10.71 -3.33 -7.77
CA LEU A 58 9.96 -2.88 -6.60
C LEU A 58 9.67 -1.38 -6.67
N ASP A 59 10.63 -0.59 -7.15
CA ASP A 59 10.43 0.84 -7.43
C ASP A 59 9.40 1.05 -8.55
N SER A 60 9.39 0.16 -9.54
CA SER A 60 8.39 0.13 -10.63
C SER A 60 6.94 -0.15 -10.17
N LEU A 61 6.71 -0.69 -8.96
CA LEU A 61 5.35 -0.86 -8.41
C LEU A 61 4.71 0.47 -7.98
N PHE A 62 5.53 1.52 -7.83
CA PHE A 62 5.07 2.86 -7.49
C PHE A 62 5.18 3.73 -8.74
N GLU A 63 4.06 3.94 -9.44
CA GLU A 63 3.96 4.91 -10.55
C GLU A 63 3.96 6.37 -10.03
N GLY A 64 4.90 6.72 -9.13
CA GLY A 64 5.07 8.09 -8.60
C GLY A 64 5.43 8.18 -7.12
N ARG A 65 5.46 9.43 -6.61
CA ARG A 65 5.81 9.81 -5.22
C ARG A 65 4.82 9.32 -4.14
N ASP A 66 3.87 8.48 -4.52
CA ASP A 66 2.71 8.13 -3.72
C ASP A 66 2.95 6.82 -2.94
N GLY A 67 4.15 6.26 -3.09
CA GLY A 67 4.68 5.06 -2.45
C GLY A 67 6.11 5.22 -1.92
N PHE A 68 6.58 4.30 -1.07
CA PHE A 68 8.01 4.06 -0.79
C PHE A 68 8.24 2.69 -0.13
N ILE A 69 9.49 2.21 -0.08
CA ILE A 69 9.90 1.00 0.65
C ILE A 69 10.69 1.39 1.90
N ARG A 70 10.49 0.66 3.01
CA ARG A 70 11.29 0.83 4.22
C ARG A 70 12.78 0.55 3.95
N GLU A 71 13.64 1.51 4.29
CA GLU A 71 15.07 1.46 3.95
C GLU A 71 15.81 0.22 4.50
N ASP A 72 15.43 -0.26 5.67
CA ASP A 72 16.07 -1.42 6.29
C ASP A 72 15.79 -2.71 5.51
N ASP A 73 14.63 -2.81 4.86
CA ASP A 73 14.30 -3.96 4.04
C ASP A 73 15.17 -3.99 2.77
N LEU A 74 15.54 -2.82 2.22
CA LEU A 74 16.48 -2.71 1.10
C LEU A 74 17.91 -3.14 1.49
N LYS A 75 18.30 -2.97 2.76
CA LYS A 75 19.62 -3.36 3.27
C LYS A 75 19.67 -4.85 3.63
N MET A 76 18.60 -5.37 4.22
CA MET A 76 18.50 -6.74 4.71
C MET A 76 18.46 -7.77 3.57
N GLN A 77 17.92 -7.41 2.41
CA GLN A 77 17.83 -8.27 1.22
C GLN A 77 19.18 -8.69 0.62
N ARG A 78 20.29 -8.01 0.94
CA ARG A 78 21.61 -8.38 0.41
C ARG A 78 22.20 -9.66 1.01
N ASN A 79 21.58 -10.26 2.05
CA ASN A 79 22.16 -11.36 2.81
C ASN A 79 21.23 -12.56 3.07
N ILE A 80 20.07 -12.65 2.41
CA ILE A 80 19.04 -13.61 2.80
C ILE A 80 18.79 -14.67 1.71
N PHE A 81 19.22 -15.89 2.01
CA PHE A 81 18.72 -17.14 1.45
C PHE A 81 17.64 -17.67 2.43
N VAL A 82 16.36 -17.28 2.29
CA VAL A 82 15.29 -17.91 3.10
C VAL A 82 14.84 -19.19 2.38
N GLU A 83 15.01 -20.30 3.07
CA GLU A 83 14.69 -21.65 2.63
C GLU A 83 13.25 -22.03 3.03
N SER A 84 12.24 -21.25 2.64
CA SER A 84 10.83 -21.58 2.90
C SER A 84 9.91 -20.95 1.88
N PRO A 85 9.26 -21.70 0.97
CA PRO A 85 8.41 -21.14 -0.06
C PRO A 85 7.14 -20.55 0.56
N HIS A 86 7.21 -19.32 1.07
CA HIS A 86 6.03 -18.58 1.50
C HIS A 86 5.26 -18.17 0.24
N PRO A 87 3.98 -18.54 0.11
CA PRO A 87 3.20 -18.19 -1.07
C PRO A 87 3.08 -16.68 -1.23
N LEU A 88 3.14 -16.19 -2.46
CA LEU A 88 2.91 -14.78 -2.78
C LEU A 88 1.46 -14.40 -2.49
N ALA A 89 1.24 -13.12 -2.17
CA ALA A 89 -0.10 -12.59 -2.10
C ALA A 89 -0.76 -12.54 -3.49
N LYS A 90 -2.08 -12.74 -3.53
CA LYS A 90 -2.89 -12.53 -4.72
C LYS A 90 -3.56 -11.18 -4.63
N CYS A 91 -3.12 -10.22 -5.44
CA CYS A 91 -3.69 -8.88 -5.45
C CYS A 91 -4.63 -8.68 -6.64
N ASP A 92 -5.76 -8.03 -6.39
CA ASP A 92 -6.70 -7.64 -7.43
C ASP A 92 -6.01 -6.68 -8.41
N THR A 93 -6.28 -6.84 -9.70
CA THR A 93 -5.84 -5.88 -10.73
C THR A 93 -6.72 -4.62 -10.74
N GLN A 94 -7.92 -4.70 -10.16
CA GLN A 94 -8.88 -3.60 -10.12
C GLN A 94 -8.94 -2.98 -8.73
N PHE A 95 -9.01 -1.64 -8.68
CA PHE A 95 -9.30 -0.91 -7.46
C PHE A 95 -10.81 -0.78 -7.28
N ARG A 96 -11.25 -0.81 -6.02
CA ARG A 96 -12.66 -0.85 -5.64
C ARG A 96 -12.94 0.16 -4.53
N ARG A 97 -14.19 0.61 -4.38
CA ARG A 97 -14.58 1.44 -3.23
C ARG A 97 -14.93 0.55 -2.03
N GLY A 98 -14.44 0.91 -0.85
CA GLY A 98 -14.80 0.26 0.41
C GLY A 98 -13.86 -0.87 0.84
N ALA A 99 -14.33 -1.72 1.75
CA ALA A 99 -13.52 -2.80 2.33
C ALA A 99 -13.38 -4.01 1.39
N CYS A 100 -12.33 -4.81 1.62
CA CYS A 100 -12.09 -6.03 0.87
C CYS A 100 -13.11 -7.14 1.19
N PRO A 101 -13.52 -7.94 0.19
CA PRO A 101 -14.66 -8.86 0.33
C PRO A 101 -14.43 -9.99 1.33
N ASN A 102 -13.21 -10.54 1.43
CA ASN A 102 -12.90 -11.64 2.33
C ASN A 102 -12.11 -11.14 3.55
N ALA A 103 -12.82 -10.62 4.55
CA ALA A 103 -12.20 -10.00 5.73
C ALA A 103 -11.42 -10.97 6.64
N GLU A 104 -11.28 -12.26 6.31
CA GLU A 104 -10.45 -13.25 7.03
C GLU A 104 -9.05 -13.44 6.43
N ILE A 105 -8.91 -13.36 5.10
CA ILE A 105 -7.62 -13.52 4.41
C ILE A 105 -7.19 -12.31 3.56
N SER A 106 -8.04 -11.29 3.41
CA SER A 106 -7.75 -10.10 2.60
C SER A 106 -7.38 -8.85 3.40
N TRP A 107 -6.47 -8.04 2.85
CA TRP A 107 -6.13 -6.71 3.34
C TRP A 107 -6.04 -5.74 2.16
N ILE A 108 -5.91 -4.45 2.48
CA ILE A 108 -5.68 -3.40 1.49
C ILE A 108 -4.19 -3.40 1.17
N GLY A 109 -3.82 -3.77 -0.05
CA GLY A 109 -2.43 -3.74 -0.53
C GLY A 109 -2.04 -2.47 -1.27
N GLY A 110 -3.03 -1.62 -1.60
CA GLY A 110 -2.82 -0.38 -2.34
C GLY A 110 -4.05 0.52 -2.37
N PHE A 111 -3.88 1.71 -2.92
CA PHE A 111 -4.96 2.67 -3.14
C PHE A 111 -4.88 3.35 -4.50
N ARG A 112 -6.00 3.90 -4.95
CA ARG A 112 -6.12 4.78 -6.11
C ARG A 112 -7.03 5.95 -5.77
N LEU A 113 -6.56 7.17 -6.00
CA LEU A 113 -7.37 8.36 -6.05
C LEU A 113 -7.87 8.56 -7.48
N THR A 114 -9.18 8.51 -7.64
CA THR A 114 -9.85 8.80 -8.91
C THR A 114 -9.90 10.31 -9.17
N THR A 115 -10.10 10.69 -10.41
CA THR A 115 -10.13 12.10 -10.86
C THR A 115 -11.23 12.93 -10.18
N ASN A 116 -12.31 12.28 -9.74
CA ASN A 116 -13.38 12.89 -8.94
C ASN A 116 -13.05 12.98 -7.43
N GLY A 117 -11.82 12.69 -7.03
CA GLY A 117 -11.34 12.78 -5.65
C GLY A 117 -11.77 11.63 -4.74
N SER A 118 -12.34 10.54 -5.28
CA SER A 118 -12.72 9.37 -4.47
C SER A 118 -11.52 8.45 -4.22
N LEU A 119 -11.46 7.87 -3.02
CA LEU A 119 -10.50 6.84 -2.67
C LEU A 119 -11.03 5.44 -3.01
N GLU A 120 -10.24 4.70 -3.78
CA GLU A 120 -10.42 3.28 -4.08
C GLU A 120 -9.24 2.49 -3.54
N THR A 121 -9.47 1.23 -3.19
CA THR A 121 -8.50 0.32 -2.57
C THR A 121 -8.25 -0.89 -3.46
N GLN A 122 -7.02 -1.38 -3.45
CA GLN A 122 -6.65 -2.66 -4.01
C GLN A 122 -6.63 -3.71 -2.91
N CYS A 123 -7.30 -4.83 -3.13
CA CYS A 123 -7.32 -5.94 -2.18
C CYS A 123 -6.25 -6.96 -2.53
N CYS A 124 -5.56 -7.45 -1.50
CA CYS A 124 -4.64 -8.57 -1.61
C CYS A 124 -5.06 -9.67 -0.64
N GLU A 125 -4.86 -10.93 -1.04
CA GLU A 125 -5.21 -12.11 -0.27
C GLU A 125 -3.99 -12.99 0.03
N TYR A 126 -3.95 -13.52 1.26
CA TYR A 126 -2.88 -14.35 1.79
C TYR A 126 -3.41 -15.13 2.99
N GLU A 127 -3.34 -16.46 2.91
CA GLU A 127 -3.86 -17.38 3.93
C GLU A 127 -3.23 -17.16 5.31
N GLY A 128 -1.98 -16.70 5.38
CA GLY A 128 -1.28 -16.42 6.65
C GLY A 128 -1.92 -15.30 7.48
N ARG A 129 -2.86 -14.53 6.92
CA ARG A 129 -3.60 -13.48 7.63
C ARG A 129 -4.55 -13.99 8.71
N ARG A 130 -4.92 -15.27 8.74
CA ARG A 130 -5.82 -15.83 9.77
C ARG A 130 -5.32 -15.61 11.22
N LEU A 131 -4.03 -15.33 11.38
CA LEU A 131 -3.40 -15.02 12.67
C LEU A 131 -3.44 -13.52 13.05
N ALA A 132 -3.90 -12.65 12.15
CA ALA A 132 -3.92 -11.21 12.38
C ALA A 132 -5.06 -10.82 13.33
N LYS A 133 -4.71 -10.07 14.37
CA LYS A 133 -5.67 -9.52 15.33
C LYS A 133 -6.02 -8.08 14.95
N LYS A 134 -7.30 -7.72 15.05
CA LYS A 134 -7.72 -6.32 14.92
C LYS A 134 -7.20 -5.50 16.10
N ILE A 135 -6.32 -4.53 15.81
CA ILE A 135 -5.71 -3.65 16.82
C ILE A 135 -6.59 -2.43 17.10
N GLY A 136 -7.17 -1.79 16.09
CA GLY A 136 -7.99 -0.59 16.29
C GLY A 136 -8.57 0.00 15.02
N LYS A 137 -9.05 1.24 15.15
CA LYS A 137 -9.43 2.15 14.06
C LYS A 137 -8.80 3.50 14.36
N MET A 138 -8.33 4.20 13.33
CA MET A 138 -7.84 5.56 13.47
C MET A 138 -8.34 6.43 12.33
N THR A 139 -8.38 7.72 12.60
CA THR A 139 -8.63 8.77 11.61
C THR A 139 -7.34 9.55 11.48
N LEU A 140 -6.92 9.81 10.23
CA LEU A 140 -5.74 10.60 9.93
C LEU A 140 -6.16 11.92 9.31
N ASN A 141 -5.67 13.01 9.86
CA ASN A 141 -5.75 14.36 9.32
C ASN A 141 -4.52 14.66 8.44
N ASN A 142 -4.51 15.84 7.82
CA ASN A 142 -3.33 16.30 7.09
C ASN A 142 -2.10 16.35 8.02
N ASN A 143 -0.97 15.91 7.48
CA ASN A 143 0.31 15.79 8.17
C ASN A 143 0.34 14.73 9.30
N GLU A 144 -0.64 13.82 9.33
CA GLU A 144 -0.63 12.66 10.22
C GLU A 144 -0.30 11.39 9.44
N ALA A 145 0.23 10.41 10.17
CA ALA A 145 0.60 9.13 9.61
C ALA A 145 0.31 7.97 10.57
N TYR A 146 0.00 6.83 9.97
CA TYR A 146 -0.03 5.54 10.59
C TYR A 146 1.29 4.80 10.32
N SER A 147 1.84 4.18 11.35
CA SER A 147 2.89 3.16 11.23
C SER A 147 2.39 1.86 11.85
N GLY A 148 2.33 0.82 11.04
CA GLY A 148 2.23 -0.56 11.49
C GLY A 148 3.60 -1.11 11.91
N GLY A 149 3.56 -2.24 12.62
CA GLY A 149 4.73 -2.91 13.16
C GLY A 149 4.85 -4.37 12.74
N ALA A 150 6.05 -4.89 12.95
CA ALA A 150 6.35 -6.31 12.93
C ALA A 150 5.93 -6.96 14.25
N VAL A 151 5.35 -8.16 14.18
CA VAL A 151 4.99 -8.95 15.35
C VAL A 151 6.04 -10.05 15.51
N PHE A 152 6.60 -10.15 16.71
CA PHE A 152 7.68 -11.08 17.02
C PHE A 152 7.23 -12.15 18.02
N SER A 153 7.73 -13.38 17.83
CA SER A 153 7.68 -14.48 18.79
C SER A 153 9.06 -15.12 18.84
N ASP A 154 9.62 -15.33 20.03
CA ASP A 154 10.95 -15.92 20.24
C ASP A 154 12.07 -15.25 19.41
N GLY A 155 12.02 -13.92 19.29
CA GLY A 155 12.99 -13.14 18.50
C GLY A 155 12.86 -13.27 16.98
N ARG A 156 11.89 -14.04 16.48
CA ARG A 156 11.59 -14.18 15.05
C ARG A 156 10.36 -13.37 14.70
N GLN A 157 10.40 -12.65 13.58
CA GLN A 157 9.20 -12.02 13.05
C GLN A 157 8.24 -13.11 12.56
N VAL A 158 7.02 -13.13 13.09
CA VAL A 158 6.00 -14.14 12.80
C VAL A 158 4.74 -13.55 12.16
N ALA A 159 4.53 -12.25 12.30
CA ALA A 159 3.41 -11.54 11.67
C ALA A 159 3.73 -10.04 11.53
N PHE A 160 2.73 -9.29 11.08
CA PHE A 160 2.80 -7.85 10.82
C PHE A 160 1.41 -7.24 10.90
N ASP A 161 1.35 -5.94 11.18
CA ASP A 161 0.09 -5.20 11.17
C ASP A 161 -0.46 -5.06 9.74
N LEU A 162 -1.78 -5.03 9.63
CA LEU A 162 -2.49 -4.99 8.36
C LEU A 162 -3.55 -3.89 8.34
N ILE A 163 -3.67 -3.22 7.19
CA ILE A 163 -4.74 -2.26 6.92
C ILE A 163 -5.88 -3.02 6.23
N THR A 164 -7.05 -3.11 6.87
CA THR A 164 -8.17 -3.93 6.35
C THR A 164 -9.35 -3.10 5.85
N ASP A 165 -9.38 -1.81 6.19
CA ASP A 165 -10.41 -0.86 5.78
C ASP A 165 -9.78 0.52 5.70
N LEU A 166 -10.01 1.22 4.59
CA LEU A 166 -9.49 2.56 4.35
C LEU A 166 -10.61 3.36 3.70
N ARG A 167 -10.98 4.48 4.34
CA ARG A 167 -12.09 5.31 3.89
C ARG A 167 -11.71 6.76 3.97
N GLN A 168 -12.09 7.50 2.94
CA GLN A 168 -12.02 8.95 2.95
C GLN A 168 -13.21 9.48 3.74
N LEU A 169 -12.92 10.30 4.76
CA LEU A 169 -13.93 11.04 5.49
C LEU A 169 -14.04 12.42 4.85
N VAL A 170 -15.12 12.69 4.13
CA VAL A 170 -15.41 14.03 3.61
C VAL A 170 -16.13 14.78 4.73
N SER A 171 -15.48 15.78 5.34
CA SER A 171 -16.18 16.66 6.27
C SER A 171 -17.23 17.43 5.48
N ARG A 172 -18.49 17.34 5.89
CA ARG A 172 -19.57 18.20 5.38
C ARG A 172 -19.58 19.51 6.15
N ASP A 173 -18.44 20.19 6.22
CA ASP A 173 -18.38 21.53 6.82
C ASP A 173 -18.22 22.53 5.68
N GLY A 174 -19.35 22.84 5.06
CA GLY A 174 -19.55 24.17 4.51
C GLY A 174 -19.81 25.10 5.70
N SER A 175 -18.83 25.91 6.07
CA SER A 175 -18.99 27.10 6.91
C SER A 175 -17.93 28.10 6.52
#